data_AF-A0A661FXQ0-F1
#
_entry.id   AF-A0A661FXQ0-F1
#
_cell.length_a   1.000
_cell.length_b   1.000
_cell.length_c   1.000
_cell.angle_alpha   90.00
_cell.angle_beta   90.00
_cell.angle_gamma   90.00
#
_symmetry.space_group_name_H-M   'P 1'
#
loop_
_entity.id
_entity.type
_entity.pdbx_description
1 polymer ?
#
loop_
_entity_poly.entity_id
_entity_poly.type
_entity_poly.pdbx_seq_one_letter_code
_entity_poly.pdbx_strand_id
1 'polypeptide(L)' 'MPEVKIPASIEETEALLRGEDYIAGRSLTTAIFLALKLQRPLFLEGEAGVGKTEIA' A
#
# COMPACT_ATOMS: atom_id res chain seq x y z
N MET A 1 -9.88 -17.77 7.24
CA MET A 1 -8.96 -16.67 6.84
C MET A 1 -9.74 -15.80 5.87
N PRO A 2 -9.90 -14.49 6.10
CA PRO A 2 -10.59 -13.64 5.13
C PRO A 2 -9.81 -13.65 3.80
N GLU A 3 -10.54 -13.71 2.70
CA GLU A 3 -9.96 -13.65 1.35
C GLU A 3 -9.37 -12.25 1.14
N VAL A 4 -8.05 -12.14 0.97
CA VAL A 4 -7.39 -10.85 0.74
C VAL A 4 -7.71 -10.40 -0.68
N LYS A 5 -8.67 -9.47 -0.80
CA LYS A 5 -9.08 -8.91 -2.08
C LYS A 5 -8.04 -7.88 -2.53
N ILE A 6 -7.35 -8.17 -3.62
CA ILE A 6 -6.38 -7.21 -4.20
C ILE A 6 -7.17 -6.07 -4.85
N PRO A 7 -6.87 -4.79 -4.54
CA PRO A 7 -7.53 -3.65 -5.16
C PRO A 7 -7.46 -3.70 -6.69
N ALA A 8 -8.51 -3.23 -7.35
CA ALA A 8 -8.65 -3.20 -8.80
C ALA A 8 -7.97 -1.98 -9.44
N SER A 9 -7.73 -0.90 -8.68
CA SER A 9 -7.05 0.31 -9.17
C SER A 9 -6.16 0.98 -8.12
N ILE A 10 -5.41 2.00 -8.57
CA ILE A 10 -4.57 2.85 -7.70
C ILE A 10 -5.46 3.65 -6.74
N GLU A 11 -6.61 4.15 -7.20
CA GLU A 11 -7.56 4.93 -6.39
C GLU A 11 -8.18 4.06 -5.28
N GLU A 12 -8.53 2.81 -5.60
CA GLU A 12 -8.99 1.85 -4.59
C GLU A 12 -7.88 1.53 -3.58
N THR A 13 -6.63 1.42 -4.05
CA THR A 13 -5.47 1.23 -3.17
C THR A 13 -5.28 2.43 -2.23
N GLU A 14 -5.42 3.66 -2.73
CA GLU A 14 -5.33 4.87 -1.91
C GLU A 14 -6.45 4.94 -0.87
N ALA A 15 -7.68 4.59 -1.26
CA ALA A 15 -8.83 4.57 -0.37
C ALA A 15 -8.64 3.54 0.76
N LEU A 16 -8.11 2.36 0.46
CA LEU A 16 -7.79 1.33 1.45
C LEU A 16 -6.72 1.81 2.42
N LEU A 17 -5.63 2.39 1.92
CA LEU A 17 -4.56 2.93 2.76
C LEU A 17 -5.08 4.04 3.67
N ARG A 18 -5.88 4.96 3.13
CA ARG A 18 -6.49 6.05 3.91
C ARG A 18 -7.48 5.53 4.96
N GLY A 19 -8.17 4.42 4.69
CA GLY A 19 -9.07 3.78 5.65
C GLY A 19 -8.34 3.23 6.89
N GLU A 20 -7.06 2.91 6.74
CA GLU A 20 -6.17 2.45 7.82
C GLU A 20 -5.29 3.60 8.35
N ASP A 21 -5.72 4.86 8.17
CA ASP A 21 -4.99 6.08 8.54
C ASP A 21 -3.59 6.21 7.89
N TYR A 22 -3.31 5.42 6.85
CA TYR A 22 -2.05 5.46 6.10
C TYR A 22 -2.15 6.43 4.91
N ILE A 23 -1.54 7.60 5.04
CA ILE A 23 -1.51 8.61 3.97
C ILE A 23 -0.33 8.35 3.02
N ALA A 24 -0.62 7.65 1.93
CA ALA A 24 0.34 7.43 0.84
C ALA A 24 0.20 8.48 -0.26
N GLY A 25 1.33 9.03 -0.72
CA GLY A 25 1.36 9.77 -1.98
C GLY A 25 1.17 8.84 -3.18
N ARG A 26 0.74 9.40 -4.32
CA ARG A 26 0.42 8.64 -5.54
C ARG A 26 1.52 7.68 -6.01
N SER A 27 2.79 8.06 -5.86
CA SER A 27 3.94 7.21 -6.21
C SER A 27 3.99 5.93 -5.36
N LEU A 28 3.82 6.05 -4.04
CA LEU A 28 3.79 4.93 -3.11
C LEU A 28 2.56 4.06 -3.33
N THR A 29 1.38 4.67 -3.50
CA THR A 29 0.14 3.95 -3.83
C THR A 29 0.29 3.11 -5.09
N THR A 30 0.93 3.67 -6.12
CA THR A 30 1.20 2.95 -7.38
C THR A 30 2.15 1.76 -7.15
N ALA A 31 3.22 1.96 -6.37
CA ALA A 31 4.17 0.90 -6.05
C ALA A 31 3.52 -0.25 -5.27
N ILE A 32 2.67 0.06 -4.28
CA ILE A 32 1.89 -0.91 -3.51
C ILE A 32 0.93 -1.67 -4.41
N PHE A 33 0.16 -0.97 -5.25
CA PHE A 33 -0.76 -1.60 -6.20
C PHE A 33 -0.04 -2.59 -7.13
N LEU A 34 1.10 -2.19 -7.70
CA LEU A 34 1.90 -3.05 -8.57
C LEU A 34 2.51 -4.24 -7.82
N ALA A 35 3.01 -4.06 -6.61
CA ALA A 35 3.54 -5.14 -5.79
C ALA A 35 2.48 -6.20 -5.51
N LEU A 36 1.27 -5.78 -5.12
CA LEU A 36 0.14 -6.68 -4.89
C LEU A 36 -0.29 -7.38 -6.19
N LYS A 37 -0.41 -6.66 -7.31
CA LYS A 37 -0.81 -7.26 -8.60
C LYS A 37 0.23 -8.24 -9.16
N LEU A 38 1.51 -7.93 -8.99
CA LEU A 38 2.61 -8.76 -9.50
C LEU A 38 3.02 -9.87 -8.52
N GLN A 39 2.45 -9.89 -7.31
CA GLN A 39 2.84 -10.81 -6.23
C GLN A 39 4.35 -10.73 -5.97
N ARG A 40 4.90 -9.51 -6.00
CA ARG A 40 6.32 -9.24 -5.76
C ARG A 40 6.50 -8.54 -4.42
N PRO A 41 7.53 -8.90 -3.64
CA PRO A 41 7.86 -8.17 -2.41
C PRO A 41 8.13 -6.70 -2.72
N LEU A 42 7.60 -5.80 -1.89
CA LEU A 42 7.90 -4.37 -1.95
C LEU A 42 8.87 -4.02 -0.83
N PHE A 43 9.97 -3.36 -1.18
CA PHE A 43 10.90 -2.80 -0.20
C PHE A 43 10.65 -1.29 -0.10
N LEU A 44 10.35 -0.82 1.11
CA LEU A 44 10.03 0.58 1.38
C LEU A 44 11.22 1.24 2.10
N GLU A 45 11.95 2.11 1.40
CA GLU A 45 13.00 2.96 1.99
C GLU A 45 12.48 4.40 2.21
N GLY A 46 12.81 5.02 3.35
CA GLY A 46 12.56 6.43 3.64
C GLY A 46 12.84 6.79 5.10
N GLU A 47 12.77 8.06 5.49
CA GLU A 47 13.02 8.49 6.88
C GLU A 47 11.94 8.01 7.86
N ALA A 48 12.34 7.65 9.10
CA ALA A 48 11.41 7.19 10.14
C ALA A 48 10.34 8.27 10.43
N GLY A 49 9.06 7.90 10.40
CA GLY A 49 7.93 8.83 10.64
C GLY A 49 6.85 8.91 9.55
N VAL A 50 6.98 8.17 8.44
CA VAL A 50 5.97 8.11 7.35
C VAL A 50 5.12 6.81 7.35
N GLY A 51 4.80 6.28 8.54
CA GLY A 51 3.95 5.09 8.68
C GLY A 51 4.63 3.73 8.41
N LYS A 52 5.96 3.66 8.33
CA LYS A 52 6.71 2.39 8.08
C LYS A 52 6.42 1.26 9.08
N THR A 53 5.83 1.55 10.23
CA THR A 53 5.54 0.56 11.29
C THR A 53 4.16 -0.10 11.13
N GLU A 54 3.26 0.47 10.33
CA GLU A 54 1.87 -0.04 10.20
C GLU A 54 1.69 -1.05 9.05
N ILE A 55 2.71 -1.22 8.19
CA ILE A 55 2.68 -2.12 7.02
C ILE A 55 3.35 -3.49 7.31
N ALA A 56 3.87 -3.73 8.52
CA ALA A 56 4.58 -4.96 8.89
C ALA A 56 3.66 -6.07 9.42
#